data_AF-A0A7V1ZKR6-F1
#
_entry.id   AF-A0A7V1ZKR6-F1
#
_cell.length_a   1.000
_cell.length_b   1.000
_cell.length_c   1.000
_cell.angle_alpha   90.00
_cell.angle_beta   90.00
_cell.angle_gamma   90.00
#
_symmetry.space_group_name_H-M   'P 1'
#
loop_
_entity.id
_entity.type
_entity.pdbx_description
1 polymer ?
#
loop_
_entity_poly.entity_id
_entity_poly.type
_entity_poly.pdbx_seq_one_letter_code
_entity_poly.pdbx_strand_id
1 'polypeptide(L)' 'MAKETLTIIDNRTGKTYEIPIEQGTIRAMELRRIKVSEGDFGLMSYDPALMNTASCKSRITFIDGD' A
#
# COMPACT_ATOMS: atom_id res chain seq x y z
N MET A 1 3.90 -14.35 -17.39
CA MET A 1 3.24 -14.22 -16.07
C MET A 1 2.78 -12.78 -15.93
N ALA A 2 1.58 -12.54 -15.41
CA ALA A 2 1.12 -11.17 -15.16
C ALA A 2 2.03 -10.49 -14.12
N LYS A 3 2.17 -9.17 -14.21
CA LYS A 3 2.97 -8.39 -13.26
C LYS A 3 2.16 -8.24 -11.96
N GLU A 4 2.65 -8.77 -10.85
CA GLU A 4 2.01 -8.67 -9.52
C GLU A 4 2.29 -7.30 -8.90
N THR A 5 1.73 -6.26 -9.51
CA THR A 5 1.95 -4.86 -9.15
C THR A 5 0.65 -4.07 -9.20
N LEU A 6 0.48 -3.13 -8.29
CA LEU A 6 -0.54 -2.10 -8.33
C LEU A 6 0.01 -0.86 -9.04
N THR A 7 -0.65 -0.43 -10.11
CA THR A 7 -0.36 0.85 -10.77
C THR A 7 -1.20 1.96 -10.14
N ILE A 8 -0.54 3.01 -9.66
CA ILE A 8 -1.19 4.20 -9.10
C ILE A 8 -0.87 5.39 -9.99
N ILE A 9 -1.90 6.11 -10.41
CA ILE A 9 -1.77 7.39 -11.12
C ILE A 9 -2.18 8.49 -10.15
N ASP A 10 -1.23 9.34 -9.76
CA ASP A 10 -1.53 10.52 -8.94
C ASP A 10 -1.96 11.68 -9.84
N ASN A 11 -3.27 11.87 -9.99
CA ASN A 11 -3.84 12.93 -10.83
C ASN A 11 -3.44 14.35 -10.40
N ARG A 12 -2.98 14.56 -9.16
CA ARG A 12 -2.51 15.87 -8.70
C ARG A 12 -1.19 16.27 -9.36
N THR A 13 -0.39 15.27 -9.74
CA THR A 13 0.97 15.47 -10.30
C THR A 13 1.16 14.87 -11.69
N GLY A 14 0.21 14.04 -12.15
CA GLY A 14 0.31 13.23 -13.37
C GLY A 14 1.31 12.07 -13.29
N LYS A 15 1.95 11.85 -12.13
CA LYS A 15 2.97 10.81 -11.96
C LYS A 15 2.32 9.44 -11.83
N THR A 16 2.95 8.45 -12.46
CA THR A 16 2.56 7.04 -12.36
C THR A 16 3.58 6.29 -11.51
N TYR A 17 3.07 5.44 -10.62
CA TYR A 17 3.85 4.62 -9.70
C TYR A 17 3.43 3.17 -9.87
N GLU A 18 4.39 2.25 -9.86
CA GLU A 18 4.13 0.82 -9.73
C GLU A 18 4.62 0.36 -8.37
N ILE A 19 3.75 -0.32 -7.64
CA ILE A 19 4.01 -0.83 -6.29
C ILE A 19 3.84 -2.35 -6.32
N PRO A 20 4.79 -3.14 -5.79
CA PRO A 20 4.66 -4.59 -5.75
C PRO A 20 3.50 -5.01 -4.83
N ILE A 21 2.76 -6.03 -5.26
CA ILE A 21 1.78 -6.72 -4.42
C ILE A 21 2.47 -7.94 -3.81
N GLU A 22 2.47 -8.00 -2.49
CA GLU A 22 3.03 -9.11 -1.72
C GLU A 22 1.96 -9.65 -0.77
N GLN A 23 1.69 -10.95 -0.83
CA GLN A 23 0.76 -11.62 0.10
C GLN A 23 -0.66 -10.99 0.07
N GLY A 24 -1.10 -10.54 -1.11
CA GLY A 24 -2.38 -9.83 -1.28
C GLY A 24 -2.41 -8.41 -0.72
N THR A 25 -1.25 -7.85 -0.37
CA THR A 25 -1.13 -6.51 0.25
C THR A 25 -0.09 -5.67 -0.47
N ILE A 26 -0.14 -4.36 -0.28
CA ILE A 26 0.98 -3.45 -0.61
C ILE A 26 1.64 -2.99 0.69
N ARG A 27 2.94 -2.67 0.64
CA ARG A 27 3.61 -2.02 1.76
C ARG A 27 3.12 -0.58 1.86
N ALA A 28 2.50 -0.20 2.98
CA ALA A 28 2.01 1.17 3.19
C ALA A 28 3.12 2.24 3.05
N MET A 29 4.38 1.88 3.34
CA MET A 29 5.54 2.77 3.17
C MET A 29 5.78 3.19 1.71
N GLU A 30 5.34 2.40 0.73
CA GLU A 30 5.47 2.74 -0.69
C GLU A 30 4.64 3.99 -1.04
N LEU A 31 3.56 4.26 -0.31
CA LEU A 31 2.75 5.47 -0.48
C LEU A 31 3.55 6.76 -0.20
N ARG A 32 4.59 6.71 0.64
CA ARG A 32 5.45 7.89 0.90
C ARG A 32 6.22 8.38 -0.32
N ARG A 33 6.36 7.53 -1.35
CA ARG A 33 6.99 7.92 -2.62
C ARG A 33 6.09 8.86 -3.45
N ILE A 34 4.79 8.87 -3.14
CA ILE A 34 3.78 9.68 -3.81
C ILE A 34 3.73 11.05 -3.14
N LYS A 35 4.32 12.05 -3.78
CA LYS A 35 4.56 13.39 -3.24
C LYS A 35 4.14 14.46 -4.22
N VAL A 36 3.56 15.55 -3.71
CA VAL A 36 3.21 16.73 -4.53
C VAL A 36 4.34 17.76 -4.62
N SER A 37 5.30 17.75 -3.69
CA SER A 37 6.47 18.63 -3.67
C SER A 37 7.67 17.96 -2.98
N GLU A 38 8.87 18.53 -3.09
CA GLU A 38 10.10 17.93 -2.51
C GLU A 38 10.08 17.85 -0.98
N GLY A 39 9.46 18.83 -0.31
CA GLY A 39 9.30 18.88 1.14
C GLY A 39 8.13 18.05 1.69
N ASP A 40 7.34 17.41 0.81
CA ASP A 40 6.21 16.59 1.21
C ASP A 40 6.70 15.29 1.87
N PHE A 41 6.05 14.91 2.96
CA PHE A 41 6.27 13.64 3.62
C PHE A 41 5.86 12.46 2.72
N GLY A 42 4.88 12.71 1.85
CA GLY A 42 4.26 11.73 0.97
C GLY A 42 2.97 11.16 1.54
N LEU A 43 2.24 10.42 0.71
CA LEU A 43 0.93 9.89 1.06
C LEU A 43 1.02 8.85 2.18
N MET A 44 -0.02 8.79 3.02
CA MET A 44 -0.17 7.81 4.08
C MET A 44 -1.50 7.08 3.93
N SER A 45 -1.53 5.80 4.31
CA SER A 45 -2.78 5.06 4.45
C SER A 45 -3.54 5.57 5.69
N TYR A 46 -4.81 5.91 5.53
CA TYR A 46 -5.71 6.20 6.64
C TYR A 46 -6.68 5.04 6.82
N ASP A 47 -6.43 4.21 7.84
CA ASP A 47 -7.21 3.01 8.14
C ASP A 47 -7.42 2.88 9.66
N PRO A 48 -8.47 3.55 10.21
CA PRO A 48 -8.78 3.49 11.62
C PRO A 48 -8.97 2.04 12.09
N ALA A 49 -8.38 1.71 13.24
CA ALA A 49 -8.41 0.37 13.83
C ALA A 49 -7.79 -0.75 12.96
N LEU A 50 -7.01 -0.41 11.92
CA LEU A 50 -6.27 -1.37 11.08
C LEU A 50 -7.16 -2.42 10.40
N MET A 51 -8.40 -2.07 10.07
CA MET A 51 -9.39 -3.02 9.52
C MET A 51 -8.97 -3.57 8.15
N ASN A 52 -8.19 -2.82 7.37
CA ASN A 52 -7.67 -3.23 6.08
C ASN A 52 -6.13 -3.13 6.02
N THR A 53 -5.45 -3.27 7.16
CA THR A 53 -4.00 -3.20 7.27
C THR A 53 -3.45 -4.46 7.92
N ALA A 54 -2.75 -5.28 7.15
CA ALA A 54 -1.98 -6.39 7.68
C ALA A 54 -0.75 -5.87 8.46
N SER A 55 -0.82 -5.88 9.79
CA SER A 55 0.22 -5.31 10.66
C SER A 55 1.49 -6.14 10.73
N CYS A 56 1.39 -7.47 10.59
CA CYS A 56 2.53 -8.38 10.59
C CYS A 56 2.29 -9.62 9.75
N LYS A 57 3.39 -10.30 9.38
CA LYS A 57 3.33 -11.64 8.82
C LYS A 57 3.32 -12.65 9.97
N SER A 58 2.24 -13.41 10.11
CA SER A 58 2.15 -14.50 11.07
C SER A 58 2.09 -15.87 10.38
N ARG A 59 2.59 -16.89 11.08
CA ARG A 59 2.41 -18.31 10.72
C ARG A 59 1.87 -19.12 11.91
N ILE A 60 1.41 -18.44 12.96
CA ILE A 60 1.05 -19.08 14.25
C ILE A 60 -0.42 -19.50 14.23
N THR A 61 -1.32 -18.57 13.93
CA THR A 61 -2.77 -18.78 14.01
C THR A 61 -3.47 -18.12 12.82
N PHE A 62 -4.50 -18.78 12.30
CA PHE A 62 -5.46 -18.24 11.33
C PHE A 62 -6.86 -18.38 11.91
N ILE A 63 -7.68 -17.33 11.77
CA ILE A 63 -9.07 -17.29 12.23
C ILE A 63 -9.92 -17.01 10.99
N ASP A 64 -10.93 -17.84 10.76
CA ASP A 64 -11.96 -17.67 9.75
C ASP A 64 -13.32 -17.63 10.45
N GLY A 65 -14.16 -16.66 10.08
CA GLY A 65 -15.41 -16.35 10.76
C GLY A 65 -16.66 -16.74 9.99
N ASP A 66 -16.50 -17.30 8.79
CA ASP A 66 -17.59 -17.91 8.00
C ASP A 66 -18.16 -19.19 8.64
#